data_AF-A0A6G5ABB7-F1
#
_entry.id   AF-A0A6G5ABB7-F1
#
_cell.length_a   1.000
_cell.length_b   1.000
_cell.length_c   1.000
_cell.angle_alpha   90.00
_cell.angle_beta   90.00
_cell.angle_gamma   90.00
#
_symmetry.space_group_name_H-M   'P 1'
#
loop_
_entity.id
_entity.type
_entity.pdbx_description
1 polymer ?
#
loop_
_entity_poly.entity_id
_entity_poly.type
_entity_poly.pdbx_seq_one_letter_code
_entity_poly.pdbx_strand_id
1 'polypeptide(L)'
;MTEAKNFYYNTTLTTFMKDNPSKFWKTILPSSHDSTAFIINDQTCTDPVVISEGINRYFHSVFSQDDGSRPPFIHNSEHALPGLELTRAGVFNLLLKVDTTKSTGPDAIPNMFLKRYSEWDAHYLTVIFNKSLDTSTVPKA
;
A
#
# COMPACT_ATOMS: atom_id res chain seq x y z
N MET A 1 -32.12 -36.72 -0.92
CA MET A 1 -31.35 -35.44 -0.87
C MET A 1 -31.99 -34.36 0.02
N THR A 2 -33.29 -34.43 0.32
CA THR A 2 -34.04 -33.38 1.03
C THR A 2 -33.84 -33.38 2.54
N GLU A 3 -33.68 -34.56 3.14
CA GLU A 3 -33.60 -34.73 4.59
C GLU A 3 -32.29 -34.20 5.18
N ALA A 4 -31.15 -34.50 4.57
CA ALA A 4 -29.84 -33.98 4.99
C ALA A 4 -29.77 -32.44 4.89
N LYS A 5 -30.37 -31.84 3.85
CA LYS A 5 -30.46 -30.38 3.72
C LYS A 5 -31.33 -29.78 4.82
N ASN A 6 -32.50 -30.36 5.09
CA ASN A 6 -33.37 -29.90 6.16
C ASN A 6 -32.71 -29.98 7.54
N PHE A 7 -32.00 -31.07 7.83
CA PHE A 7 -31.25 -31.21 9.07
C PHE A 7 -30.13 -30.17 9.19
N TYR A 8 -29.40 -29.92 8.11
CA TYR A 8 -28.32 -28.94 8.09
C TYR A 8 -28.83 -27.52 8.38
N TYR A 9 -29.88 -27.07 7.69
CA TYR A 9 -30.39 -25.70 7.83
C TYR A 9 -31.15 -25.47 9.14
N ASN A 10 -31.92 -26.45 9.63
CA ASN A 10 -32.76 -26.26 10.81
C ASN A 10 -32.04 -26.63 12.12
N THR A 11 -31.13 -27.60 12.08
CA THR A 11 -30.43 -28.09 13.27
C THR A 11 -29.00 -27.57 13.30
N THR A 12 -28.17 -27.98 12.34
CA THR A 12 -26.73 -27.71 12.37
C THR A 12 -26.40 -26.21 12.30
N LEU A 13 -27.07 -25.46 11.44
CA LEU A 13 -26.83 -24.02 11.28
C LEU A 13 -27.28 -23.23 12.52
N THR A 14 -28.38 -23.63 13.15
CA THR A 14 -28.88 -23.06 14.42
C THR A 14 -27.90 -23.31 15.57
N THR A 15 -27.28 -24.49 15.63
CA THR A 15 -26.22 -24.79 16.60
C THR A 15 -25.00 -23.90 16.38
N PHE A 16 -24.59 -23.67 15.12
CA PHE A 16 -23.48 -22.77 14.82
C PHE A 16 -23.72 -21.32 15.24
N MET A 17 -24.96 -20.82 15.25
CA MET A 17 -25.24 -19.47 15.78
C MET A 17 -24.77 -19.30 17.24
N LYS A 18 -24.89 -20.36 18.06
CA LYS A 18 -24.56 -20.33 19.49
C LYS A 18 -23.10 -20.73 19.75
N ASP A 19 -22.66 -21.82 19.11
CA ASP A 19 -21.39 -22.46 19.46
C ASP A 19 -20.23 -22.01 18.57
N ASN A 20 -20.51 -21.53 17.35
CA ASN A 20 -19.48 -21.07 16.41
C ASN A 20 -20.03 -20.05 15.39
N PRO A 21 -20.32 -18.81 15.82
CA PRO A 21 -20.97 -17.81 14.96
C PRO A 21 -20.14 -17.49 13.71
N SER A 22 -18.82 -17.68 13.76
CA SER A 22 -17.95 -17.50 12.58
C SER A 22 -18.26 -18.48 11.44
N LYS A 23 -18.57 -19.75 11.75
CA LYS A 23 -18.96 -20.75 10.76
C LYS A 23 -20.35 -20.45 10.21
N PHE A 24 -21.28 -20.05 11.06
CA PHE A 24 -22.61 -19.62 10.67
C PHE A 24 -22.55 -18.51 9.61
N TRP A 25 -21.83 -17.43 9.89
CA TRP A 25 -21.69 -16.31 8.96
C TRP A 25 -20.97 -16.70 7.66
N LYS A 26 -19.94 -17.55 7.72
CA LYS A 26 -19.26 -18.05 6.51
C LYS A 26 -20.16 -18.89 5.60
N THR A 27 -21.15 -19.60 6.16
CA THR A 27 -22.08 -20.42 5.37
C THR A 27 -23.15 -19.59 4.69
N ILE A 28 -23.58 -18.48 5.30
CA ILE A 28 -24.66 -17.62 4.79
C ILE A 28 -24.13 -16.51 3.89
N LEU A 29 -22.98 -15.94 4.23
CA LEU A 29 -22.36 -14.95 3.39
C LEU A 29 -21.91 -15.62 2.10
N PRO A 30 -22.19 -15.02 0.93
CA PRO A 30 -21.57 -15.45 -0.31
C PRO A 30 -20.06 -15.59 -0.09
N SER A 31 -19.44 -16.67 -0.58
CA SER A 31 -17.98 -16.67 -0.62
C SER A 31 -17.55 -15.43 -1.38
N SER A 32 -16.54 -14.71 -0.87
CA SER A 32 -15.91 -13.61 -1.60
C SER A 32 -15.42 -14.15 -2.93
N HIS A 33 -16.26 -14.09 -3.95
CA HIS A 33 -15.80 -14.13 -5.32
C HIS A 33 -15.12 -12.80 -5.50
N ASP A 34 -13.82 -12.83 -5.79
CA ASP A 34 -13.12 -11.68 -6.32
C ASP A 34 -13.90 -11.24 -7.57
N SER A 35 -14.73 -10.20 -7.42
CA SER A 35 -15.42 -9.62 -8.56
C SER A 35 -14.34 -9.01 -9.43
N THR A 36 -14.04 -9.70 -10.53
CA THR A 36 -13.14 -9.22 -11.57
C THR A 36 -13.82 -8.21 -12.50
N ALA A 37 -15.11 -7.94 -12.26
CA ALA A 37 -15.92 -7.04 -13.06
C ALA A 37 -16.04 -5.66 -12.40
N PHE A 38 -15.81 -4.61 -13.18
CA PHE A 38 -16.00 -3.21 -12.80
C PHE A 38 -17.01 -2.54 -13.73
N ILE A 39 -17.69 -1.50 -13.25
CA ILE A 39 -18.54 -0.65 -14.09
C ILE A 39 -17.71 0.51 -14.60
N ILE A 40 -17.57 0.61 -15.93
CA ILE A 40 -16.84 1.69 -16.61
C ILE A 40 -17.78 2.25 -17.66
N ASN A 41 -18.08 3.55 -17.59
CA ASN A 41 -19.05 4.21 -18.48
C ASN A 41 -20.39 3.48 -18.55
N ASP A 42 -20.95 3.13 -17.38
CA ASP A 42 -22.22 2.38 -17.24
C ASP A 42 -22.24 0.98 -17.85
N GLN A 43 -21.08 0.43 -18.21
CA GLN A 43 -20.94 -0.93 -18.74
C GLN A 43 -20.09 -1.80 -17.83
N THR A 44 -20.55 -3.03 -17.62
CA THR A 44 -19.78 -4.05 -16.90
C THR A 44 -18.61 -4.51 -17.77
N CYS A 45 -17.39 -4.35 -17.26
CA CYS A 45 -16.14 -4.70 -17.92
C CYS A 45 -15.34 -5.67 -17.05
N THR A 46 -14.73 -6.69 -17.67
CA THR A 46 -13.86 -7.68 -17.00
C THR A 46 -12.44 -7.69 -17.54
N ASP A 47 -12.14 -6.84 -18.54
CA ASP A 47 -10.80 -6.72 -19.13
C ASP A 47 -9.89 -5.88 -18.21
N PRO A 48 -8.82 -6.45 -17.64
CA PRO A 48 -7.91 -5.73 -16.74
C PRO A 48 -7.31 -4.45 -17.32
N VAL A 49 -7.02 -4.43 -18.63
CA VAL A 49 -6.44 -3.25 -19.28
C VAL A 49 -7.45 -2.12 -19.30
N VAL A 50 -8.66 -2.40 -19.79
CA VAL A 50 -9.75 -1.43 -19.84
C VAL A 50 -10.13 -0.94 -18.43
N ILE A 51 -10.09 -1.83 -17.44
CA ILE A 51 -10.30 -1.48 -16.02
C ILE A 51 -9.24 -0.50 -15.54
N SER A 52 -7.96 -0.81 -15.75
CA SER A 52 -6.86 0.08 -15.33
C SER A 52 -6.95 1.46 -15.99
N GLU A 53 -7.30 1.52 -17.27
CA GLU A 53 -7.46 2.77 -18.01
C GLU A 53 -8.70 3.55 -17.55
N GLY A 54 -9.81 2.87 -17.28
CA GLY A 54 -11.03 3.48 -16.74
C GLY A 54 -10.78 4.12 -15.38
N ILE A 55 -10.12 3.40 -14.47
CA ILE A 55 -9.73 3.90 -13.15
C ILE A 55 -8.77 5.09 -13.28
N ASN A 56 -7.74 4.99 -14.13
CA ASN A 56 -6.78 6.07 -14.34
C ASN A 56 -7.47 7.34 -14.86
N ARG A 57 -8.37 7.21 -15.85
CA ARG A 57 -9.15 8.34 -16.38
C ARG A 57 -10.06 8.97 -15.34
N TYR A 58 -10.74 8.16 -14.52
CA TYR A 58 -11.60 8.65 -13.47
C TYR A 58 -10.81 9.44 -12.42
N PHE A 59 -9.69 8.91 -11.94
CA PHE A 59 -8.86 9.65 -11.01
C PHE A 59 -8.33 10.93 -11.67
N HIS A 60 -7.82 10.86 -12.89
CA HIS A 60 -7.39 12.06 -13.60
C HIS A 60 -8.50 13.13 -13.73
N SER A 61 -9.78 12.76 -13.86
CA SER A 61 -10.87 13.74 -14.00
C SER A 61 -11.30 14.40 -12.70
N VAL A 62 -11.09 13.76 -11.55
CA VAL A 62 -11.47 14.30 -10.23
C VAL A 62 -10.31 14.95 -9.48
N PHE A 63 -9.07 14.71 -9.90
CA PHE A 63 -7.91 15.39 -9.35
C PHE A 63 -7.91 16.87 -9.77
N SER A 64 -7.49 17.74 -8.85
CA SER A 64 -7.31 19.16 -9.14
C SER A 64 -6.23 19.33 -10.19
N GLN A 65 -6.48 20.16 -11.21
CA GLN A 65 -5.43 20.61 -12.11
C GLN A 65 -4.44 21.46 -11.33
N ASP A 66 -3.16 21.10 -11.38
CA ASP A 66 -2.09 21.93 -10.84
C ASP A 66 -2.02 23.22 -11.66
N ASP A 67 -2.38 24.34 -11.04
CA ASP A 67 -2.32 25.68 -11.64
C ASP A 67 -0.91 26.29 -11.52
N GLY A 68 0.05 25.52 -11.01
CA GLY A 68 1.41 25.97 -10.71
C GLY A 68 1.48 26.92 -9.53
N SER A 69 0.34 27.20 -8.88
CA SER A 69 0.29 28.05 -7.71
C SER A 69 0.67 27.22 -6.48
N ARG A 70 1.82 27.54 -5.90
CA ARG A 70 2.17 26.98 -4.60
C ARG A 70 1.31 27.70 -3.55
N PRO A 71 0.46 26.99 -2.78
CA PRO A 71 -0.27 27.62 -1.70
C PRO A 71 0.74 28.25 -0.72
N PRO A 72 0.40 29.39 -0.10
CA PRO A 72 1.29 30.00 0.88
C PRO A 72 1.56 29.00 2.01
N PHE A 73 2.80 28.53 2.10
CA PHE A 73 3.23 27.65 3.16
C PHE A 73 3.75 28.49 4.32
N ILE A 74 3.07 28.39 5.46
CA ILE A 74 3.51 29.01 6.71
C ILE A 74 4.20 27.91 7.53
N HIS A 75 5.49 28.09 7.82
CA HIS A 75 6.20 27.22 8.76
C HIS A 75 5.58 27.39 10.16
N ASN A 76 4.77 26.43 10.59
CA ASN A 76 4.09 26.45 11.89
C ASN A 76 4.91 25.82 13.04
N SER A 77 6.24 25.68 12.89
CA SER A 77 7.11 25.14 13.94
C SER A 77 8.09 26.19 14.42
N GLU A 78 7.93 26.61 15.68
CA GLU A 78 8.92 27.41 16.40
C GLU A 78 10.14 26.57 16.84
N HIS A 79 10.00 25.24 16.79
CA HIS A 79 11.02 24.32 17.28
C HIS A 79 11.87 23.85 16.11
N ALA A 80 13.18 24.09 16.21
CA ALA A 80 14.15 23.48 15.33
C ALA A 80 14.23 21.98 15.62
N LEU A 81 14.40 21.16 14.58
CA LEU A 81 14.73 19.76 14.77
C LEU A 81 16.06 19.72 15.53
N PRO A 82 16.15 19.02 16.68
CA PRO A 82 17.43 18.85 17.37
C PRO A 82 18.41 18.14 16.43
N GLY A 83 19.72 18.26 16.69
CA GLY A 83 20.78 17.65 15.88
C GLY A 83 20.58 16.14 15.72
N LEU A 84 19.83 15.76 14.68
CA LEU A 84 19.46 14.40 14.35
C LEU A 84 20.55 13.84 13.46
N GLU A 85 21.40 13.00 14.02
CA GLU A 85 22.40 12.26 13.26
C GLU A 85 21.85 10.88 12.90
N LEU A 86 21.71 10.63 11.60
CA LEU A 86 21.37 9.30 11.11
C LEU A 86 22.60 8.42 11.15
N THR A 87 22.50 7.28 11.84
CA THR A 87 23.61 6.34 11.96
C THR A 87 23.60 5.29 10.85
N ARG A 88 24.78 4.85 10.43
CA ARG A 88 24.94 3.74 9.47
C ARG A 88 24.21 2.48 9.94
N ALA A 89 24.30 2.15 11.23
CA ALA A 89 23.64 0.97 11.79
C ALA A 89 22.10 1.07 11.68
N GLY A 90 21.55 2.27 11.87
CA GLY A 90 20.12 2.53 11.68
C GLY A 90 19.71 2.32 10.23
N VAL A 91 20.42 2.92 9.28
CA VAL A 91 20.14 2.78 7.84
C VAL A 91 20.30 1.32 7.40
N PHE A 92 21.35 0.63 7.82
CA PHE A 92 21.57 -0.78 7.53
C PHE A 92 20.41 -1.67 8.01
N ASN A 93 19.96 -1.47 9.25
CA ASN A 93 18.82 -2.21 9.80
C ASN A 93 17.52 -1.96 9.03
N LEU A 94 17.34 -0.75 8.49
CA LEU A 94 16.19 -0.44 7.63
C LEU A 94 16.31 -1.14 6.28
N LEU A 95 17.48 -1.14 5.65
CA LEU A 95 17.73 -1.81 4.37
C LEU A 95 17.49 -3.33 4.46
N LEU A 96 17.88 -3.97 5.56
CA LEU A 96 17.59 -5.39 5.80
C LEU A 96 16.09 -5.69 5.92
N LYS A 97 15.29 -4.71 6.33
CA LYS A 97 13.84 -4.84 6.47
C LYS A 97 13.05 -4.43 5.23
N VAL A 98 13.73 -3.95 4.18
CA VAL A 98 13.09 -3.63 2.90
C VAL A 98 12.37 -4.88 2.35
N ASP A 99 11.14 -4.66 1.91
CA ASP A 99 10.32 -5.67 1.25
C ASP A 99 10.72 -5.76 -0.23
N THR A 100 11.30 -6.89 -0.60
CA THR A 100 11.81 -7.15 -1.95
C THR A 100 10.71 -7.40 -2.99
N THR A 101 9.45 -7.53 -2.55
CA THR A 101 8.30 -7.73 -3.45
C THR A 101 7.70 -6.42 -3.97
N LYS A 102 8.12 -5.28 -3.41
CA LYS A 102 7.65 -3.96 -3.85
C LYS A 102 8.36 -3.51 -5.12
N SER A 103 7.66 -2.69 -5.89
CA SER A 103 8.17 -2.09 -7.13
C SER A 103 9.38 -1.20 -6.87
N THR A 104 10.23 -1.09 -7.90
CA THR A 104 11.38 -0.18 -7.92
C THR A 104 10.94 1.27 -7.84
N GLY A 105 11.80 2.11 -7.27
CA GLY A 105 11.64 3.56 -7.32
C GLY A 105 11.86 4.13 -8.73
N PRO A 106 11.81 5.47 -8.87
CA PRO A 106 12.09 6.17 -10.14
C PRO A 106 13.54 6.02 -10.62
N ASP A 107 14.45 5.58 -9.74
CA ASP A 107 15.84 5.23 -10.04
C ASP A 107 16.01 3.84 -10.67
N ALA A 108 14.91 3.07 -10.77
CA ALA A 108 14.88 1.69 -11.25
C ALA A 108 15.77 0.72 -10.46
N ILE A 109 16.19 1.07 -9.23
CA ILE A 109 17.02 0.18 -8.39
C ILE A 109 16.12 -0.85 -7.69
N PRO A 110 16.33 -2.16 -7.89
CA PRO A 110 15.52 -3.19 -7.24
C PRO A 110 15.72 -3.22 -5.72
N ASN A 111 14.63 -3.36 -4.97
CA ASN A 111 14.69 -3.55 -3.52
C ASN A 111 15.54 -4.76 -3.09
N MET A 112 15.59 -5.79 -3.94
CA MET A 112 16.46 -6.96 -3.71
C MET A 112 17.95 -6.58 -3.74
N PHE A 113 18.34 -5.62 -4.58
CA PHE A 113 19.70 -5.09 -4.62
C PHE A 113 20.02 -4.39 -3.30
N LEU A 114 19.17 -3.44 -2.88
CA LEU A 114 19.34 -2.67 -1.64
C LEU A 114 19.46 -3.54 -0.40
N LYS A 115 18.70 -4.64 -0.36
CA LYS A 115 18.76 -5.61 0.74
C LYS A 115 20.03 -6.43 0.71
N ARG A 116 20.43 -6.92 -0.48
CA ARG A 116 21.61 -7.76 -0.69
C ARG A 116 22.92 -7.01 -0.45
N TYR A 117 22.99 -5.74 -0.84
CA TYR A 117 24.18 -4.88 -0.71
C TYR A 117 24.02 -3.84 0.39
N SER A 118 23.09 -4.06 1.32
CA SER A 118 22.75 -3.19 2.43
C SER A 118 23.95 -2.68 3.21
N GLU A 119 25.00 -3.49 3.39
CA GLU A 119 26.21 -3.10 4.11
C GLU A 119 26.94 -1.94 3.42
N TRP A 120 27.04 -1.98 2.10
CA TRP A 120 27.67 -0.94 1.28
C TRP A 120 26.74 0.24 1.09
N ASP A 121 25.48 -0.03 0.76
CA ASP A 121 24.47 1.00 0.51
C ASP A 121 24.23 1.86 1.76
N ALA A 122 24.23 1.25 2.95
CA ALA A 122 24.09 1.99 4.20
C ALA A 122 25.17 3.05 4.40
N HIS A 123 26.41 2.80 3.93
CA HIS A 123 27.48 3.78 4.06
C HIS A 123 27.17 5.06 3.25
N TYR A 124 26.84 4.89 1.97
CA TYR A 124 26.57 6.02 1.07
C TYR A 124 25.26 6.73 1.41
N LEU A 125 24.20 5.97 1.70
CA LEU A 125 22.90 6.52 2.05
C LEU A 125 22.94 7.34 3.34
N THR A 126 23.70 6.91 4.35
CA THR A 126 23.91 7.70 5.57
C THR A 126 24.53 9.07 5.28
N VAL A 127 25.54 9.13 4.41
CA VAL A 127 26.17 10.41 4.01
C VAL A 127 25.16 11.30 3.28
N ILE A 128 24.41 10.74 2.32
CA ILE A 128 23.41 11.48 1.55
C ILE A 128 22.30 12.02 2.47
N PHE A 129 21.77 11.19 3.36
CA PHE A 129 20.67 11.59 4.24
C PHE A 129 21.08 12.64 5.26
N ASN A 130 22.24 12.48 5.92
CA ASN A 130 22.75 13.50 6.83
C ASN A 130 23.02 14.82 6.08
N LYS A 131 23.63 14.77 4.89
CA LYS A 131 23.84 15.98 4.07
C LYS A 131 22.52 16.66 3.70
N SER A 132 21.49 15.87 3.42
CA SER A 132 20.16 16.39 3.07
C SER A 132 19.49 17.07 4.26
N LEU A 133 19.62 16.49 5.46
CA LEU A 133 19.14 17.09 6.71
C LEU A 133 19.88 18.40 7.02
N ASP A 134 21.22 18.39 6.94
CA ASP A 134 22.05 19.56 7.24
C ASP A 134 21.77 20.74 6.31
N THR A 135 21.53 20.47 5.03
CA THR A 135 21.32 21.50 4.01
C THR A 135 19.84 21.86 3.82
N SER A 136 18.92 21.10 4.41
CA SER A 136 17.49 21.18 4.10
C SER A 136 17.19 21.09 2.60
N THR A 137 17.99 20.31 1.87
CA THR A 137 17.81 20.08 0.43
C THR A 137 17.88 18.61 0.10
N VAL A 138 17.17 18.17 -0.93
CA VAL A 138 17.19 16.79 -1.42
C VAL A 138 18.08 16.69 -2.67
N PRO A 139 18.64 15.50 -2.95
CA PRO A 139 19.34 15.26 -4.21
C PRO A 139 18.45 15.61 -5.41
N LYS A 140 19.02 16.27 -6.41
CA LYS A 140 18.34 16.48 -7.70
C LYS A 140 18.43 15.18 -8.50
N ALA A 141 17.29 14.76 -9.06
CA ALA A 141 17.20 13.68 -10.03
C ALA A 141 17.71 14.13 -11.40
#